data_AF-A0A8S9FKR0-F1
#
_entry.id   AF-A0A8S9FKR0-F1
#
_cell.length_a   1.000
_cell.length_b   1.000
_cell.length_c   1.000
_cell.angle_alpha   90.00
_cell.angle_beta   90.00
_cell.angle_gamma   90.00
#
_symmetry.space_group_name_H-M   'P 1'
#
loop_
_entity.id
_entity.type
_entity.pdbx_description
1 polymer ?
#
loop_
_entity_poly.entity_id
_entity_poly.type
_entity_poly.pdbx_seq_one_letter_code
_entity_poly.pdbx_strand_id
1 'polypeptide(L)'
;MEPFLYMVPYLLVECASSDEQRAQYSLEPFTYERPTNIPPARAGDCGVYTLKYIECHALGIEFSKKDFAKANGKTMRDKMAVDIFQELPDAHEFKNKDNDANLDAYEG
;
A
#
# COMPACT_ATOMS: atom_id res chain seq x y z
N MET A 1 8.03 -2.59 -17.11
CA MET A 1 8.35 -1.40 -16.30
C MET A 1 8.65 -0.22 -17.19
N GLU A 2 9.43 -0.39 -18.27
CA GLU A 2 9.79 0.69 -19.22
C GLU A 2 8.69 1.74 -19.46
N PRO A 3 7.44 1.42 -19.86
CA PRO A 3 6.45 2.48 -20.09
C PRO A 3 6.21 3.40 -18.89
N PHE A 4 6.19 2.86 -17.67
CA PHE A 4 6.02 3.64 -16.45
C PHE A 4 7.21 4.57 -16.18
N LEU A 5 8.43 4.11 -16.47
CA LEU A 5 9.66 4.90 -16.24
C LEU A 5 9.68 6.16 -17.09
N TYR A 6 9.17 6.05 -18.32
CA TYR A 6 9.00 7.20 -19.22
C TYR A 6 7.77 8.02 -18.86
N MET A 7 6.65 7.43 -18.43
CA MET A 7 5.40 8.18 -18.21
C MET A 7 5.38 8.98 -16.90
N VAL A 8 5.94 8.43 -15.81
CA VAL A 8 5.94 9.08 -14.49
C VAL A 8 6.46 10.53 -14.51
N PRO A 9 7.61 10.87 -15.14
CA PRO A 9 8.07 12.26 -15.15
C PRO A 9 7.09 13.21 -15.84
N TYR A 10 6.44 12.77 -16.92
CA TYR A 10 5.43 13.57 -17.62
C TYR A 10 4.18 13.77 -16.78
N LEU A 11 3.75 12.72 -16.06
CA LEU A 11 2.62 12.81 -15.13
C LEU A 11 2.92 13.81 -13.99
N LEU A 12 4.15 13.82 -13.47
CA LEU A 12 4.55 14.79 -12.44
C LEU A 12 4.49 16.23 -12.94
N VAL A 13 4.96 16.47 -14.17
CA VAL A 13 4.86 17.80 -14.83
C VAL A 13 3.41 18.21 -15.06
N GLU A 14 2.56 17.28 -15.52
CA GLU A 14 1.14 17.57 -15.79
C GLU A 14 0.33 17.81 -14.50
N CYS A 15 0.66 17.11 -13.42
CA CYS A 15 -0.01 17.27 -12.12
C CYS A 15 0.51 18.47 -11.30
N ALA A 16 1.56 19.14 -11.75
CA ALA A 16 2.11 20.31 -11.07
C ALA A 16 1.11 21.49 -11.12
N SER A 17 0.93 22.15 -9.99
CA SER A 17 -0.05 23.26 -9.87
C SER A 17 0.46 24.61 -10.38
N SER A 18 1.73 24.71 -10.73
CA SER A 18 2.39 25.94 -11.18
C SER A 18 3.57 25.68 -12.10
N ASP A 19 3.91 26.67 -12.94
CA ASP A 19 5.07 26.58 -13.82
C ASP A 19 6.40 26.51 -13.04
N GLU A 20 6.47 27.10 -11.84
CA GLU A 20 7.62 27.00 -10.95
C GLU A 20 7.85 25.56 -10.46
N GLN A 21 6.79 24.81 -10.14
CA GLN A 21 6.87 23.38 -9.81
C GLN A 21 7.24 22.55 -11.05
N ARG A 22 6.69 22.87 -12.22
CA ARG A 22 7.01 22.17 -13.47
C ARG A 22 8.50 22.27 -13.81
N ALA A 23 9.10 23.44 -13.59
CA ALA A 23 10.53 23.67 -13.83
C ALA A 23 11.46 22.84 -12.91
N GLN A 24 10.94 22.27 -11.80
CA GLN A 24 11.71 21.42 -10.90
C GLN A 24 11.79 19.95 -11.36
N TYR A 25 10.90 19.51 -12.25
CA TYR A 25 10.84 18.12 -12.68
C TYR A 25 11.64 17.90 -13.96
N SER A 26 12.51 16.88 -13.93
CA SER A 26 13.19 16.38 -15.13
C SER A 26 12.24 15.48 -15.94
N LEU A 27 12.37 15.50 -17.27
CA LEU A 27 11.71 14.55 -18.18
C LEU A 27 12.56 13.31 -18.45
N GLU A 28 13.73 13.19 -17.81
CA GLU A 28 14.54 11.98 -17.91
C GLU A 28 13.79 10.77 -17.34
N PRO A 29 13.88 9.59 -17.98
CA PRO A 29 13.23 8.39 -17.49
C PRO A 29 13.75 8.01 -16.11
N PHE A 30 12.84 7.58 -15.24
CA PHE A 30 13.23 7.10 -13.92
C PHE A 30 13.94 5.75 -14.01
N THR A 31 14.83 5.48 -13.06
CA THR A 31 15.33 4.13 -12.83
C THR A 31 14.31 3.31 -12.04
N TYR A 32 14.44 1.99 -12.08
CA TYR A 32 13.67 1.12 -11.21
C TYR A 32 14.57 0.10 -10.54
N GLU A 33 14.19 -0.24 -9.33
CA GLU A 33 14.78 -1.33 -8.58
C GLU A 33 13.70 -2.35 -8.25
N ARG A 34 14.02 -3.63 -8.41
CA ARG A 34 13.17 -4.73 -7.96
C ARG A 34 13.85 -5.39 -6.77
N PRO A 35 13.35 -5.18 -5.54
CA PRO A 35 13.90 -5.88 -4.40
C PRO A 35 13.69 -7.40 -4.55
N THR A 36 14.73 -8.17 -4.26
CA THR A 36 14.73 -9.64 -4.37
C THR A 36 14.44 -10.34 -3.04
N ASN A 37 14.56 -9.61 -1.92
CA ASN A 37 14.41 -10.15 -0.57
C ASN A 37 13.01 -9.95 0.03
N ILE A 38 11.98 -9.77 -0.81
CA ILE A 38 10.61 -9.57 -0.35
C ILE A 38 10.03 -10.89 0.21
N PRO A 39 9.47 -10.90 1.43
CA PRO A 39 8.74 -12.05 1.95
C PRO A 39 7.51 -12.39 1.10
N PRO A 40 7.22 -13.69 0.88
CA PRO A 40 6.06 -14.11 0.10
C PRO A 40 4.76 -13.88 0.88
N ALA A 41 3.75 -13.33 0.20
CA ALA A 41 2.40 -13.19 0.72
C ALA A 41 1.51 -14.41 0.41
N ARG A 42 0.43 -14.63 1.18
CA ARG A 42 -0.63 -15.57 0.79
C ARG A 42 -1.48 -14.99 -0.35
N ALA A 43 -2.19 -15.86 -1.07
CA ALA A 43 -3.32 -15.39 -1.86
C ALA A 43 -4.30 -14.63 -0.96
N GLY A 44 -4.75 -13.45 -1.40
CA GLY A 44 -5.58 -12.54 -0.60
C GLY A 44 -4.81 -11.52 0.23
N ASP A 45 -3.51 -11.71 0.48
CA ASP A 45 -2.71 -10.80 1.32
C ASP A 45 -1.95 -9.72 0.53
N CYS A 46 -2.09 -9.68 -0.79
CA CYS A 46 -1.33 -8.76 -1.64
C CYS A 46 -1.51 -7.29 -1.22
N GLY A 47 -2.75 -6.86 -0.92
CA GLY A 47 -3.02 -5.48 -0.50
C GLY A 47 -2.31 -5.09 0.78
N VAL A 48 -2.39 -5.92 1.83
CA VAL A 48 -1.75 -5.65 3.12
C VAL A 48 -0.24 -5.65 3.00
N TYR A 49 0.35 -6.59 2.26
CA TYR A 49 1.79 -6.62 2.04
C TYR A 49 2.28 -5.42 1.22
N THR A 50 1.52 -4.97 0.21
CA THR A 50 1.85 -3.77 -0.55
C THR A 50 1.86 -2.53 0.35
N LEU A 51 0.82 -2.34 1.16
CA LEU A 51 0.74 -1.20 2.08
C LEU A 51 1.86 -1.22 3.12
N LYS A 52 2.15 -2.39 3.70
CA LYS A 52 3.26 -2.52 4.66
C LYS A 52 4.63 -2.30 4.01
N TYR A 53 4.82 -2.71 2.76
CA TYR A 53 6.05 -2.40 2.03
C TYR A 53 6.21 -0.88 1.81
N ILE A 54 5.14 -0.19 1.41
CA ILE A 54 5.16 1.27 1.23
C ILE A 54 5.44 1.98 2.57
N GLU A 55 4.79 1.55 3.65
CA GLU A 55 4.99 2.09 5.00
C GLU A 55 6.44 1.93 5.45
N CYS A 56 7.01 0.72 5.34
CA CYS A 56 8.41 0.48 5.68
C CYS A 56 9.37 1.35 4.86
N HIS A 57 9.13 1.46 3.55
CA HIS A 57 9.97 2.27 2.66
C HIS A 57 9.90 3.77 3.01
N ALA A 58 8.70 4.30 3.31
CA ALA A 58 8.52 5.68 3.72
C ALA A 58 9.21 6.01 5.06
N LEU A 59 9.26 5.05 5.98
CA LEU A 59 9.94 5.18 7.27
C LEU A 59 11.45 4.87 7.22
N GLY A 60 11.97 4.42 6.08
CA GLY A 60 13.36 4.02 5.93
C GLY A 60 13.74 2.76 6.71
N ILE A 61 12.77 1.89 7.00
CA ILE A 61 12.98 0.61 7.71
C ILE A 61 12.93 -0.57 6.73
N GLU A 62 13.64 -1.64 7.05
CA GLU A 62 13.67 -2.83 6.21
C GLU A 62 12.34 -3.59 6.24
N PHE A 63 11.81 -3.94 5.07
CA PHE A 63 10.68 -4.85 4.93
C PHE A 63 11.14 -6.31 5.14
N SER A 64 11.37 -6.69 6.40
CA SER A 64 12.08 -7.91 6.77
C SER A 64 11.23 -9.18 6.61
N LYS A 65 11.86 -10.30 6.21
CA LYS A 65 11.18 -11.60 6.12
C LYS A 65 10.67 -12.13 7.46
N LYS A 66 11.28 -11.70 8.57
CA LYS A 66 10.94 -12.14 9.93
C LYS A 66 9.63 -11.49 10.38
N ASP A 67 9.53 -10.18 10.21
CA ASP A 67 8.37 -9.41 10.70
C ASP A 67 7.15 -9.60 9.80
N PHE A 68 7.39 -9.74 8.49
CA PHE A 68 6.36 -9.94 7.46
C PHE A 68 6.25 -11.41 7.02
N ALA A 69 6.59 -12.35 7.91
CA ALA A 69 6.41 -13.77 7.65
C ALA A 69 4.94 -14.10 7.34
N LYS A 70 4.70 -15.03 6.42
CA LYS A 70 3.35 -15.46 6.00
C LYS A 70 2.42 -15.84 7.17
N ALA A 71 2.97 -16.37 8.26
CA ALA A 71 2.21 -16.71 9.47
C ALA A 71 1.61 -15.47 10.17
N ASN A 72 2.23 -14.30 10.00
CA ASN A 72 1.78 -13.05 10.60
C ASN A 72 0.68 -12.35 9.77
N GLY A 73 0.30 -12.90 8.61
CA GLY A 73 -0.69 -12.33 7.69
C GLY A 73 -1.98 -11.87 8.37
N LYS A 74 -2.57 -12.75 9.22
CA LYS A 74 -3.79 -12.44 9.97
C LYS A 74 -3.59 -11.23 10.89
N THR A 75 -2.54 -11.24 11.71
CA THR A 75 -2.23 -10.15 12.63
C THR A 75 -2.05 -8.82 11.91
N MET A 76 -1.43 -8.82 10.72
CA MET A 76 -1.28 -7.62 9.92
C MET A 76 -2.62 -7.10 9.38
N ARG A 77 -3.49 -7.99 8.90
CA ARG A 77 -4.85 -7.63 8.47
C ARG A 77 -5.67 -7.07 9.62
N ASP A 78 -5.69 -7.76 10.76
CA ASP A 78 -6.44 -7.35 11.95
C ASP A 78 -5.96 -5.99 12.45
N LYS A 79 -4.63 -5.79 12.52
CA LYS A 79 -4.06 -4.50 12.93
C LYS A 79 -4.46 -3.38 11.98
N MET A 80 -4.36 -3.60 10.67
CA MET A 80 -4.76 -2.61 9.68
C MET A 80 -6.26 -2.28 9.74
N ALA A 81 -7.11 -3.29 9.98
CA ALA A 81 -8.54 -3.08 10.16
C ALA A 81 -8.84 -2.23 11.40
N VAL A 82 -8.15 -2.49 12.52
CA VAL A 82 -8.26 -1.68 13.75
C VAL A 82 -7.77 -0.26 13.51
N ASP A 83 -6.60 -0.09 12.89
CA ASP A 83 -6.03 1.23 12.60
C ASP A 83 -7.01 2.03 11.71
N ILE A 84 -7.57 1.44 10.64
CA ILE A 84 -8.58 2.09 9.78
C ILE A 84 -9.84 2.46 10.57
N PHE A 85 -10.35 1.55 11.40
CA PHE A 85 -11.57 1.80 12.19
C PHE A 85 -11.38 2.98 13.15
N GLN A 86 -10.19 3.13 13.72
CA GLN A 86 -9.88 4.22 14.65
C GLN A 86 -9.71 5.58 13.96
N GLU A 87 -9.23 5.60 12.71
CA GLU A 87 -9.08 6.83 11.92
C GLU A 87 -10.41 7.39 11.41
N LEU A 88 -11.48 6.59 11.41
CA LEU A 88 -12.81 7.01 10.94
C LEU A 88 -13.61 7.62 12.11
N PRO A 89 -13.87 8.95 12.13
CA PRO A 89 -14.80 9.53 13.09
C PRO A 89 -16.18 8.88 12.91
N ASP A 90 -16.88 8.64 14.01
CA ASP A 90 -18.24 8.09 14.03
C ASP A 90 -18.38 6.64 13.48
N ALA A 91 -17.29 5.89 13.31
CA ALA A 91 -17.33 4.50 12.86
C ALA A 91 -18.16 3.58 13.79
N HIS A 92 -18.28 3.95 15.06
CA HIS A 92 -19.10 3.27 16.07
C HIS A 92 -20.63 3.52 15.90
N GLU A 93 -21.01 4.54 15.13
CA GLU A 93 -22.42 4.87 14.84
C GLU A 93 -22.91 4.20 13.55
N PHE A 94 -22.01 3.62 12.75
CA PHE A 94 -22.35 2.94 11.52
C PHE A 94 -23.12 1.65 11.84
N LYS A 95 -24.46 1.70 11.73
CA LYS A 95 -25.28 0.50 11.77
C LYS A 95 -24.94 -0.36 10.57
N ASN A 96 -24.29 -1.50 10.80
CA ASN A 96 -24.06 -2.51 9.78
C ASN A 96 -25.41 -2.99 9.23
N LYS A 97 -25.79 -2.52 8.03
CA LYS A 97 -27.04 -2.92 7.35
C LYS A 97 -26.89 -4.24 6.61
N ASP A 98 -25.67 -4.75 6.51
CA ASP A 98 -25.32 -5.85 5.60
C ASP A 98 -25.27 -7.20 6.32
N ASN A 99 -25.55 -7.19 7.63
CA ASN A 99 -25.92 -8.32 8.51
C ASN A 99 -25.32 -9.67 8.08
N ASP A 100 -24.02 -9.83 8.34
CA ASP A 100 -23.27 -11.08 8.50
C ASP A 100 -23.34 -12.12 7.36
N ALA A 101 -24.01 -11.82 6.25
CA ALA A 101 -24.29 -12.77 5.17
C ALA A 101 -23.05 -13.27 4.41
N ASN A 102 -21.87 -12.71 4.71
CA ASN A 102 -20.62 -13.03 4.05
C ASN A 102 -19.48 -13.38 5.03
N LEU A 103 -19.80 -13.62 6.31
CA LEU A 103 -18.78 -13.95 7.33
C LEU A 103 -17.99 -15.22 6.94
N ASP A 104 -18.68 -16.21 6.36
CA ASP A 104 -18.10 -17.49 5.94
C ASP A 104 -17.11 -17.37 4.78
N ALA A 105 -17.08 -16.25 4.06
CA ALA A 105 -16.19 -16.05 2.92
C ALA A 105 -14.74 -15.71 3.33
N TYR A 106 -14.50 -15.43 4.62
CA TYR A 106 -13.20 -14.98 5.13
C TYR A 106 -12.45 -16.03 5.96
N GLU A 107 -13.01 -17.22 6.17
CA GLU A 107 -12.33 -18.35 6.83
C GLU A 107 -11.44 -19.14 5.85
N GLY A 108 -10.33 -18.53 5.43
CA GLY A 108 -9.29 -19.14 4.58
C GLY A 108 -7.86 -19.04 5.12
#